data_AF-A0A495ZI93-F1
#
_entry.id   AF-A0A495ZI93-F1
#
_cell.length_a   1.000
_cell.length_b   1.000
_cell.length_c   1.000
_cell.angle_alpha   90.00
_cell.angle_beta   90.00
_cell.angle_gamma   90.00
#
_symmetry.space_group_name_H-M   'P 1'
#
loop_
_entity.id
_entity.type
_entity.pdbx_description
1 polymer ?
#
loop_
_entity_poly.entity_id
_entity_poly.type
_entity_poly.pdbx_seq_one_letter_code
_entity_poly.pdbx_strand_id
1 'polypeptide(L)'
;MIFRLCPILFVVFVIPLSVFAESDDTEEDKRPKTERNLWQRILPRTGDIEGTVYQHDTDTPLVEAEVRIVETDQSEKTGEDGTFRFTEIPVGKYTLSISHSTHIIEIPVGKYTISISGPTHGTPTEIPIEIRAGKVLRGRFYPGAAVPFINTTDSGDIDGYVYDQTTGQPLVEAEVRFVEINVSGKTDVSGNFQFVGIAVGTHTLSITHPTYKTPTTLKVEITAGDTAQVKIYLGAAVRLETIVVEGQRLPPTVSRKEIRGSELIRIPGAGRDALKGLTTLPSIGIPNDLFGILYIRGSAPGETLLYLDRTPLGYPFHYGGLFSTINSDSIENIRIYAGGYGAEFGLDSQSVIDIRSREHSKKQWSGATDLNIISPAGFLEAKIGDKGYASAAGRFTIHNLILGAFFDWTLPTWSDYQLKFAYEISAKHHLTLNGLGATDHFDFSEAVAEGPDSAFYFKNGFEAEGIHLRSIFTDKLSSHLSLTRSHNFLNIHFGSTSRQDDQPENEGALEGFLYDIKVNTPMYTLREDVSYKLTPTLQLEPGFLLALSPAESLTHTSSPGKIDFESEEAPVWTQKLDEFDYTFRRAEGYLQARYDPLSFLSIALGTRFDYLNLTDELSIQPRGSLSFT
;
A
#
# COMPACT_ATOMS: atom_id res chain seq x y z
N MET A 1 49.27 -14.35 -2.56
CA MET A 1 48.30 -15.35 -2.08
C MET A 1 47.28 -14.58 -1.26
N ILE A 2 46.14 -14.26 -1.86
CA ILE A 2 45.20 -13.23 -1.40
C ILE A 2 44.24 -13.86 -0.38
N PHE A 3 44.30 -13.44 0.88
CA PHE A 3 43.25 -13.74 1.86
C PHE A 3 42.04 -12.86 1.53
N ARG A 4 41.09 -13.40 0.76
CA ARG A 4 39.74 -12.85 0.66
C ARG A 4 39.09 -13.03 2.02
N LEU A 5 38.74 -11.92 2.69
CA LEU A 5 37.75 -11.92 3.76
C LEU A 5 36.43 -12.40 3.14
N CYS A 6 36.17 -13.69 3.28
CA CYS A 6 34.91 -14.32 2.94
C CYS A 6 33.86 -13.79 3.92
N PRO A 7 32.68 -13.31 3.48
CA PRO A 7 31.58 -13.16 4.40
C PRO A 7 31.22 -14.58 4.84
N ILE A 8 31.47 -14.91 6.11
CA ILE A 8 31.10 -16.20 6.66
C ILE A 8 29.56 -16.22 6.73
N LEU A 9 28.94 -16.72 5.67
CA LEU A 9 27.54 -17.06 5.60
C LEU A 9 27.32 -18.27 6.51
N PHE A 10 27.00 -18.04 7.77
CA PHE A 10 26.60 -19.13 8.67
C PHE A 10 25.18 -19.56 8.33
N VAL A 11 25.09 -20.72 7.67
CA VAL A 11 23.87 -21.52 7.57
C VAL A 11 23.58 -22.05 8.97
N VAL A 12 22.61 -21.45 9.66
CA VAL A 12 22.04 -22.03 10.87
C VAL A 12 21.26 -23.27 10.46
N PHE A 13 21.77 -24.46 10.78
CA PHE A 13 21.02 -25.71 10.70
C PHE A 13 19.91 -25.66 11.75
N VAL A 14 18.70 -25.27 11.35
CA VAL A 14 17.50 -25.56 12.13
C VAL A 14 17.11 -26.98 11.77
N ILE A 15 17.32 -27.92 12.68
CA ILE A 15 16.77 -29.28 12.59
C ILE A 15 15.25 -29.15 12.74
N PRO A 16 14.43 -29.50 11.74
CA PRO A 16 12.99 -29.56 11.94
C PRO A 16 12.66 -30.76 12.82
N LEU A 17 12.09 -30.51 14.01
CA LEU A 17 11.39 -31.54 14.78
C LEU A 17 10.11 -31.90 14.01
N SER A 18 10.16 -32.96 13.21
CA SER A 18 8.94 -33.60 12.68
C SER A 18 8.40 -34.56 13.74
N VAL A 19 7.39 -34.13 14.49
CA VAL A 19 6.52 -35.02 15.25
C VAL A 19 5.55 -35.67 14.26
N PHE A 20 5.82 -36.94 13.93
CA PHE A 20 4.86 -37.81 13.27
C PHE A 20 3.74 -38.14 14.27
N ALA A 21 2.54 -37.63 14.03
CA ALA A 21 1.32 -38.24 14.54
C ALA A 21 0.86 -39.25 13.49
N GLU A 22 1.02 -40.52 13.84
CA GLU A 22 0.56 -41.69 13.12
C GLU A 22 -0.96 -41.83 13.31
N SER A 23 -1.72 -41.88 12.22
CA SER A 23 -3.08 -42.42 12.26
C SER A 23 -3.34 -43.22 10.99
N ASP A 24 -3.50 -44.52 11.21
CA ASP A 24 -3.83 -45.57 10.24
C ASP A 24 -4.94 -45.18 9.25
N ASP A 25 -4.64 -45.36 7.97
CA ASP A 25 -5.64 -45.59 6.94
C ASP A 25 -6.07 -47.07 6.97
N THR A 26 -7.34 -47.32 7.21
CA THR A 26 -8.03 -48.50 6.67
C THR A 26 -9.34 -48.09 6.02
N GLU A 27 -9.48 -48.45 4.74
CA GLU A 27 -10.69 -48.38 3.94
C GLU A 27 -11.87 -49.08 4.65
N GLU A 28 -13.08 -48.53 4.55
CA GLU A 28 -14.14 -49.02 3.64
C GLU A 28 -15.48 -48.30 3.92
N ASP A 29 -16.19 -47.96 2.83
CA ASP A 29 -17.63 -48.23 2.64
C ASP A 29 -18.70 -47.11 2.63
N LYS A 30 -19.35 -47.04 1.45
CA LYS A 30 -20.78 -46.78 1.14
C LYS A 30 -21.44 -45.39 1.36
N ARG A 31 -21.65 -44.79 0.17
CA ARG A 31 -22.91 -44.23 -0.40
C ARG A 31 -23.34 -42.79 -0.01
N PRO A 32 -23.86 -42.02 -1.00
CA PRO A 32 -24.22 -40.61 -0.84
C PRO A 32 -25.61 -40.46 -0.17
N LYS A 33 -25.69 -39.55 0.81
CA LYS A 33 -26.97 -39.12 1.40
C LYS A 33 -27.74 -38.22 0.44
N THR A 34 -28.66 -38.85 -0.28
CA THR A 34 -30.06 -38.46 -0.51
C THR A 34 -30.46 -36.98 -0.41
N GLU A 35 -30.87 -36.47 -1.59
CA GLU A 35 -32.19 -35.92 -1.88
C GLU A 35 -32.94 -35.20 -0.74
N ARG A 36 -32.94 -33.86 -0.82
CA ARG A 36 -34.12 -33.07 -0.46
C ARG A 36 -34.54 -32.20 -1.65
N ASN A 37 -35.78 -32.43 -2.08
CA ASN A 37 -36.67 -31.56 -2.84
C ASN A 37 -36.47 -31.43 -4.36
N LEU A 38 -36.65 -32.55 -5.07
CA LEU A 38 -36.95 -32.54 -6.52
C LEU A 38 -38.40 -32.09 -6.83
N TRP A 39 -39.30 -32.02 -5.83
CA TRP A 39 -40.72 -31.68 -6.02
C TRP A 39 -41.06 -30.18 -6.01
N GLN A 40 -40.11 -29.27 -5.74
CA GLN A 40 -40.32 -27.82 -5.84
C GLN A 40 -40.10 -27.26 -7.26
N ARG A 41 -39.87 -28.12 -8.25
CA ARG A 41 -39.50 -27.72 -9.62
C ARG A 41 -40.63 -27.81 -10.66
N ILE A 42 -41.87 -28.06 -10.26
CA ILE A 42 -43.03 -28.19 -11.18
C ILE A 42 -44.26 -27.39 -10.69
N LEU A 43 -44.04 -26.22 -10.09
CA LEU A 43 -45.08 -25.19 -10.09
C LEU A 43 -44.67 -24.15 -11.15
N PRO A 44 -45.53 -23.81 -12.13
CA PRO A 44 -45.22 -22.76 -13.08
C PRO A 44 -44.92 -21.50 -12.28
N ARG A 45 -43.73 -20.93 -12.48
CA ARG A 45 -43.41 -19.63 -11.89
C ARG A 45 -44.31 -18.62 -12.60
N THR A 46 -45.19 -17.99 -11.85
CA THR A 46 -46.14 -17.01 -12.36
C THR A 46 -45.83 -15.60 -11.82
N GLY A 47 -46.39 -14.59 -12.46
CA GLY A 47 -46.40 -13.19 -12.02
C GLY A 47 -47.74 -12.53 -12.36
N ASP A 48 -47.95 -11.34 -11.81
CA ASP A 48 -49.20 -10.58 -11.98
C ASP A 48 -48.93 -9.34 -12.83
N ILE A 49 -49.95 -8.87 -13.56
CA ILE A 49 -49.96 -7.60 -14.28
C ILE A 49 -51.06 -6.74 -13.68
N GLU A 50 -50.72 -5.50 -13.30
CA GLU A 50 -51.69 -4.49 -12.89
C GLU A 50 -51.45 -3.21 -13.71
N GLY A 51 -52.51 -2.54 -14.14
CA GLY A 51 -52.35 -1.35 -14.96
C GLY A 51 -53.55 -0.42 -14.94
N THR A 52 -53.34 0.80 -15.39
CA THR A 52 -54.42 1.77 -15.64
C THR A 52 -54.32 2.28 -17.07
N VAL A 53 -55.43 2.23 -17.81
CA VAL A 53 -55.52 2.72 -19.19
C VAL A 53 -56.04 4.15 -19.19
N TYR A 54 -55.39 5.03 -19.94
CA TYR A 54 -55.73 6.45 -20.03
C TYR A 54 -55.96 6.87 -21.48
N GLN A 55 -56.83 7.87 -21.68
CA GLN A 55 -56.98 8.53 -22.96
C GLN A 55 -55.78 9.47 -23.22
N HIS A 56 -55.13 9.29 -24.36
CA HIS A 56 -53.87 9.98 -24.70
C HIS A 56 -53.96 11.52 -24.62
N ASP A 57 -55.05 12.12 -25.06
CA ASP A 57 -55.13 13.57 -25.21
C ASP A 57 -55.55 14.30 -23.93
N THR A 58 -56.17 13.59 -22.99
CA THR A 58 -56.79 14.19 -21.78
C THR A 58 -56.23 13.64 -20.48
N ASP A 59 -55.41 12.57 -20.53
CA ASP A 59 -54.89 11.82 -19.37
C ASP A 59 -56.00 11.39 -18.38
N THR A 60 -57.22 11.18 -18.91
CA THR A 60 -58.36 10.68 -18.14
C THR A 60 -58.43 9.15 -18.19
N PRO A 61 -58.76 8.45 -17.08
CA PRO A 61 -58.86 7.00 -17.10
C PRO A 61 -59.93 6.50 -18.06
N LEU A 62 -59.59 5.52 -18.88
CA LEU A 62 -60.48 4.98 -19.91
C LEU A 62 -61.26 3.80 -19.33
N VAL A 63 -62.54 4.02 -19.07
CA VAL A 63 -63.48 3.02 -18.52
C VAL A 63 -63.98 2.10 -19.64
N GLU A 64 -64.17 0.80 -19.36
CA GLU A 64 -64.66 -0.22 -20.31
C GLU A 64 -63.72 -0.48 -21.52
N ALA A 65 -62.42 -0.22 -21.38
CA ALA A 65 -61.41 -0.62 -22.35
C ALA A 65 -61.12 -2.12 -22.21
N GLU A 66 -61.15 -2.85 -23.32
CA GLU A 66 -60.78 -4.26 -23.34
C GLU A 66 -59.26 -4.39 -23.45
N VAL A 67 -58.65 -5.02 -22.46
CA VAL A 67 -57.23 -5.35 -22.38
C VAL A 67 -57.09 -6.86 -22.53
N ARG A 68 -56.27 -7.32 -23.46
CA ARG A 68 -56.03 -8.74 -23.74
C ARG A 68 -54.54 -9.04 -23.78
N ILE A 69 -54.13 -10.19 -23.27
CA ILE A 69 -52.78 -10.71 -23.48
C ILE A 69 -52.81 -11.58 -24.73
N VAL A 70 -52.20 -11.13 -25.83
CA VAL A 70 -52.36 -11.69 -27.18
C VAL A 70 -51.99 -13.18 -27.25
N GLU A 71 -50.91 -13.58 -26.59
CA GLU A 71 -50.41 -14.95 -26.59
C GLU A 71 -51.15 -15.86 -25.60
N THR A 72 -52.23 -15.37 -24.97
CA THR A 72 -53.10 -16.13 -24.08
C THR A 72 -54.58 -15.86 -24.38
N ASP A 73 -55.47 -16.62 -23.73
CA ASP A 73 -56.91 -16.39 -23.78
C ASP A 73 -57.42 -15.46 -22.66
N GLN A 74 -56.52 -14.82 -21.89
CA GLN A 74 -56.90 -13.90 -20.83
C GLN A 74 -57.21 -12.51 -21.40
N SER A 75 -58.41 -12.00 -21.09
CA SER A 75 -58.81 -10.61 -21.31
C SER A 75 -59.61 -10.08 -20.12
N GLU A 76 -59.53 -8.76 -19.91
CA GLU A 76 -60.26 -8.06 -18.86
C GLU A 76 -60.69 -6.68 -19.38
N LYS A 77 -61.76 -6.13 -18.82
CA LYS A 77 -62.18 -4.76 -19.07
C LYS A 77 -61.77 -3.86 -17.93
N THR A 78 -61.37 -2.64 -18.25
CA THR A 78 -60.98 -1.65 -17.24
C THR A 78 -62.18 -1.18 -16.40
N GLY A 79 -61.95 -1.05 -15.09
CA GLY A 79 -62.94 -0.54 -14.12
C GLY A 79 -63.23 0.95 -14.24
N GLU A 80 -64.06 1.49 -13.33
CA GLU A 80 -64.48 2.91 -13.32
C GLU A 80 -63.32 3.92 -13.15
N ASP A 81 -62.18 3.46 -12.62
CA ASP A 81 -60.94 4.22 -12.48
C ASP A 81 -59.90 3.89 -13.56
N GLY A 82 -60.30 3.15 -14.60
CA GLY A 82 -59.46 2.73 -15.73
C GLY A 82 -58.51 1.58 -15.43
N THR A 83 -58.63 0.91 -14.27
CA THR A 83 -57.68 -0.15 -13.84
C THR A 83 -58.03 -1.54 -14.38
N PHE A 84 -57.02 -2.39 -14.58
CA PHE A 84 -57.14 -3.82 -14.90
C PHE A 84 -56.08 -4.64 -14.15
N ARG A 85 -56.32 -5.95 -13.97
CA ARG A 85 -55.41 -6.89 -13.32
C ARG A 85 -55.50 -8.33 -13.83
N PHE A 86 -54.37 -8.84 -14.31
CA PHE A 86 -54.18 -10.28 -14.56
C PHE A 86 -53.32 -10.92 -13.47
N THR A 87 -53.71 -12.12 -13.02
CA THR A 87 -52.97 -12.87 -12.00
C THR A 87 -52.50 -14.21 -12.52
N GLU A 88 -51.42 -14.72 -11.94
CA GLU A 88 -50.89 -16.06 -12.21
C GLU A 88 -50.44 -16.30 -13.67
N ILE A 89 -49.89 -15.29 -14.34
CA ILE A 89 -49.38 -15.42 -15.71
C ILE A 89 -48.00 -16.09 -15.68
N PRO A 90 -47.75 -17.15 -16.45
CA PRO A 90 -46.43 -17.78 -16.52
C PRO A 90 -45.32 -16.78 -16.89
N VAL A 91 -44.12 -17.02 -16.38
CA VAL A 91 -42.95 -16.20 -16.74
C VAL A 91 -42.64 -16.34 -18.23
N GLY A 92 -42.55 -15.21 -18.93
CA GLY A 92 -42.40 -15.19 -20.38
C GLY A 92 -42.53 -13.79 -20.97
N LYS A 93 -42.39 -13.69 -22.29
CA LYS A 93 -42.62 -12.46 -23.04
C LYS A 93 -44.01 -12.51 -23.67
N TYR A 94 -44.78 -11.45 -23.51
CA TYR A 94 -46.17 -11.35 -23.93
C TYR A 94 -46.42 -9.99 -24.58
N THR A 95 -47.59 -9.85 -25.19
CA THR A 95 -48.06 -8.62 -25.81
C THR A 95 -49.43 -8.28 -25.25
N LEU A 96 -49.58 -7.07 -24.70
CA LEU A 96 -50.88 -6.53 -24.31
C LEU A 96 -51.51 -5.81 -25.49
N SER A 97 -52.73 -6.20 -25.85
CA SER A 97 -53.58 -5.57 -26.85
C SER A 97 -54.70 -4.82 -26.16
N ILE A 98 -54.81 -3.52 -26.41
CA ILE A 98 -55.84 -2.65 -25.83
C ILE A 98 -56.75 -2.13 -26.93
N SER A 99 -58.07 -2.28 -26.72
CA SER A 99 -59.09 -1.76 -27.62
C SER A 99 -60.26 -1.15 -26.86
N HIS A 100 -60.94 -0.16 -27.43
CA HIS A 100 -62.10 0.50 -26.83
C HIS A 100 -63.14 0.80 -27.91
N SER A 101 -64.41 0.54 -27.64
CA SER A 101 -65.45 0.45 -28.68
C SER A 101 -66.33 1.70 -28.85
N THR A 102 -66.11 2.80 -28.12
CA THR A 102 -66.99 3.99 -28.26
C THR A 102 -66.25 5.31 -28.07
N HIS A 103 -66.16 6.09 -29.15
CA HIS A 103 -65.88 7.53 -29.08
C HIS A 103 -67.23 8.26 -29.14
N ILE A 104 -67.67 8.85 -28.03
CA ILE A 104 -68.84 9.76 -28.06
C ILE A 104 -68.31 11.15 -28.40
N ILE A 105 -68.57 11.61 -29.62
CA ILE A 105 -68.32 13.01 -29.99
C ILE A 105 -69.56 13.80 -29.58
N GLU A 106 -69.40 14.64 -28.56
CA GLU A 106 -70.39 15.66 -28.21
C GLU A 106 -70.10 16.92 -29.03
N ILE A 107 -70.96 17.21 -30.01
CA ILE A 107 -70.87 18.46 -30.77
C ILE A 107 -71.89 19.44 -30.17
N PRO A 108 -71.46 20.55 -29.56
CA PRO A 108 -72.37 21.60 -29.13
C PRO A 108 -72.90 22.34 -30.36
N VAL A 109 -74.22 22.30 -30.58
CA VAL A 109 -74.90 23.11 -31.59
C VAL A 109 -75.86 24.06 -30.85
N GLY A 110 -75.32 25.18 -30.39
CA GLY A 110 -76.06 26.13 -29.56
C GLY A 110 -76.28 25.59 -28.14
N LYS A 111 -77.53 25.65 -27.63
CA LYS A 111 -77.87 25.24 -26.25
C LYS A 111 -78.18 23.74 -26.07
N TYR A 112 -78.01 22.93 -27.11
CA TYR A 112 -78.23 21.47 -27.04
C TYR A 112 -76.98 20.72 -27.52
N THR A 113 -76.75 19.55 -26.93
CA THR A 113 -75.68 18.62 -27.32
C THR A 113 -76.29 17.45 -28.08
N ILE A 114 -75.77 17.16 -29.27
CA ILE A 114 -76.12 15.93 -30.00
C ILE A 114 -74.96 14.94 -29.82
N SER A 115 -75.27 13.79 -29.23
CA SER A 115 -74.34 12.66 -29.13
C SER A 115 -74.56 11.74 -30.32
N ILE A 116 -73.55 11.62 -31.19
CA ILE A 116 -73.57 10.63 -32.27
C ILE A 116 -72.69 9.45 -31.83
N SER A 117 -73.30 8.29 -31.60
CA SER A 117 -72.58 7.04 -31.38
C SER A 117 -72.49 6.25 -32.68
N GLY A 118 -71.28 6.03 -33.20
CA GLY A 118 -71.01 5.11 -34.29
C GLY A 118 -69.81 4.22 -33.95
N PRO A 119 -69.81 2.92 -34.29
CA PRO A 119 -68.71 2.02 -33.97
C PRO A 119 -67.56 2.23 -34.96
N THR A 120 -66.52 2.94 -34.55
CA THR A 120 -65.22 2.88 -35.22
C THR A 120 -64.37 1.84 -34.52
N HIS A 121 -64.20 0.66 -35.13
CA HIS A 121 -63.20 -0.31 -34.72
C HIS A 121 -61.80 0.28 -34.98
N GLY A 122 -61.25 0.97 -33.99
CA GLY A 122 -59.84 1.35 -34.00
C GLY A 122 -58.97 0.09 -33.95
N THR A 123 -57.90 0.05 -34.74
CA THR A 123 -56.88 -1.00 -34.66
C THR A 123 -56.33 -1.09 -33.23
N PRO A 124 -56.31 -2.28 -32.60
CA PRO A 124 -55.80 -2.45 -31.24
C PRO A 124 -54.34 -1.98 -31.12
N THR A 125 -53.99 -1.39 -29.98
CA THR A 125 -52.60 -1.03 -29.67
C THR A 125 -51.91 -2.20 -29.01
N GLU A 126 -50.82 -2.70 -29.59
CA GLU A 126 -50.04 -3.84 -29.08
C GLU A 126 -48.77 -3.37 -28.36
N ILE A 127 -48.54 -3.88 -27.14
CA ILE A 127 -47.47 -3.45 -26.23
C ILE A 127 -46.71 -4.68 -25.72
N PRO A 128 -45.42 -4.86 -26.08
CA PRO A 128 -44.64 -6.00 -25.59
C PRO A 128 -44.27 -5.83 -24.11
N ILE A 129 -44.36 -6.90 -23.34
CA ILE A 129 -44.09 -6.97 -21.90
C ILE A 129 -43.33 -8.26 -21.53
N GLU A 130 -42.59 -8.26 -20.42
CA GLU A 130 -41.89 -9.42 -19.89
C GLU A 130 -42.30 -9.69 -18.43
N ILE A 131 -42.84 -10.87 -18.15
CA ILE A 131 -43.29 -11.30 -16.81
C ILE A 131 -42.20 -12.10 -16.14
N ARG A 132 -41.84 -11.72 -14.91
CA ARG A 132 -40.80 -12.37 -14.08
C ARG A 132 -41.41 -12.93 -12.79
N ALA A 133 -40.83 -14.03 -12.31
CA ALA A 133 -41.40 -14.83 -11.23
C ALA A 133 -41.63 -14.02 -9.96
N GLY A 134 -42.88 -14.03 -9.45
CA GLY A 134 -43.23 -13.36 -8.18
C GLY A 134 -43.12 -11.84 -8.21
N LYS A 135 -43.11 -11.22 -9.39
CA LYS A 135 -43.10 -9.76 -9.56
C LYS A 135 -44.44 -9.31 -10.14
N VAL A 136 -44.88 -8.13 -9.71
CA VAL A 136 -46.06 -7.45 -10.26
C VAL A 136 -45.57 -6.39 -11.24
N LEU A 137 -45.95 -6.49 -12.51
CA LEU A 137 -45.67 -5.46 -13.50
C LEU A 137 -46.74 -4.36 -13.39
N ARG A 138 -46.32 -3.11 -13.18
CA ARG A 138 -47.22 -1.94 -13.07
C ARG A 138 -46.91 -0.89 -14.13
N GLY A 139 -47.94 -0.35 -14.79
CA GLY A 139 -47.77 0.67 -15.82
C GLY A 139 -49.02 1.50 -16.11
N ARG A 140 -48.81 2.67 -16.73
CA ARG A 140 -49.86 3.47 -17.37
C ARG A 140 -49.83 3.20 -18.87
N PHE A 141 -51.00 2.97 -19.47
CA PHE A 141 -51.11 2.55 -20.87
C PHE A 141 -51.95 3.54 -21.67
N TYR A 142 -51.46 3.95 -22.85
CA TYR A 142 -52.13 4.89 -23.76
C TYR A 142 -52.35 4.22 -25.11
N PRO A 143 -53.60 4.10 -25.61
CA PRO A 143 -53.85 3.58 -26.95
C PRO A 143 -53.30 4.52 -28.03
N GLY A 144 -52.52 3.99 -28.99
CA GLY A 144 -52.13 4.68 -30.23
C GLY A 144 -50.76 5.37 -30.31
N ALA A 145 -49.88 5.27 -29.29
CA ALA A 145 -48.52 5.83 -29.34
C ALA A 145 -47.46 4.86 -28.80
N ALA A 146 -46.29 4.79 -29.45
CA ALA A 146 -45.14 4.04 -28.96
C ALA A 146 -44.52 4.77 -27.75
N VAL A 147 -44.62 4.18 -26.56
CA VAL A 147 -44.06 4.75 -25.32
C VAL A 147 -42.73 4.03 -24.98
N PRO A 148 -41.64 4.75 -24.71
CA PRO A 148 -40.42 4.15 -24.19
C PRO A 148 -40.62 3.73 -22.72
N PHE A 149 -40.27 2.49 -22.40
CA PHE A 149 -40.24 1.99 -21.03
C PHE A 149 -39.11 2.66 -20.22
N ILE A 150 -39.43 3.14 -19.02
CA ILE A 150 -38.44 3.40 -17.97
C ILE A 150 -38.65 2.32 -16.90
N ASN A 151 -37.71 1.38 -16.79
CA ASN A 151 -37.66 0.45 -15.66
C ASN A 151 -37.37 1.26 -14.38
N THR A 152 -38.38 1.47 -13.54
CA THR A 152 -38.24 2.21 -12.26
C THR A 152 -37.46 1.45 -11.18
N THR A 153 -36.92 0.27 -11.48
CA THR A 153 -35.99 -0.46 -10.60
C THR A 153 -34.51 -0.19 -10.86
N ASP A 154 -34.18 0.65 -11.86
CA ASP A 154 -32.79 1.02 -12.20
C ASP A 154 -32.51 2.53 -12.01
N SER A 155 -33.34 3.23 -11.23
CA SER A 155 -33.16 4.64 -10.88
C SER A 155 -33.34 4.91 -9.38
N GLY A 156 -32.73 6.00 -8.90
CA GLY A 156 -32.86 6.52 -7.54
C GLY A 156 -33.04 8.03 -7.55
N ASP A 157 -33.36 8.59 -6.38
CA ASP A 157 -33.68 10.01 -6.22
C ASP A 157 -32.53 10.72 -5.49
N ILE A 158 -32.45 12.05 -5.62
CA ILE A 158 -31.53 12.89 -4.85
C ILE A 158 -32.30 14.06 -4.24
N ASP A 159 -32.11 14.23 -2.93
CA ASP A 159 -32.54 15.40 -2.18
C ASP A 159 -31.30 16.13 -1.66
N GLY A 160 -31.27 17.46 -1.78
CA GLY A 160 -30.09 18.18 -1.31
C GLY A 160 -30.31 19.62 -0.93
N TYR A 161 -29.36 20.12 -0.14
CA TYR A 161 -29.36 21.48 0.37
C TYR A 161 -28.07 22.19 0.00
N VAL A 162 -28.18 23.48 -0.32
CA VAL A 162 -27.06 24.32 -0.70
C VAL A 162 -26.98 25.53 0.24
N TYR A 163 -25.82 25.72 0.86
CA TYR A 163 -25.55 26.77 1.84
C TYR A 163 -24.33 27.60 1.47
N ASP A 164 -24.29 28.84 1.95
CA ASP A 164 -23.10 29.68 1.95
C ASP A 164 -22.10 29.16 2.99
N GLN A 165 -20.88 28.84 2.58
CA GLN A 165 -19.83 28.30 3.45
C GLN A 165 -19.37 29.30 4.52
N THR A 166 -19.47 30.60 4.24
CA THR A 166 -19.00 31.68 5.13
C THR A 166 -20.08 32.08 6.13
N THR A 167 -21.33 32.18 5.68
CA THR A 167 -22.44 32.67 6.51
C THR A 167 -23.33 31.56 7.07
N GLY A 168 -23.25 30.35 6.52
CA GLY A 168 -24.10 29.20 6.88
C GLY A 168 -25.56 29.33 6.44
N GLN A 169 -25.91 30.40 5.69
CA GLN A 169 -27.27 30.66 5.22
C GLN A 169 -27.62 29.84 3.98
N PRO A 170 -28.89 29.45 3.78
CA PRO A 170 -29.31 28.76 2.55
C PRO A 170 -29.13 29.65 1.32
N LEU A 171 -28.67 29.06 0.22
CA LEU A 171 -28.47 29.74 -1.05
C LEU A 171 -29.65 29.45 -1.98
N VAL A 172 -30.45 30.50 -2.23
CA VAL A 172 -31.56 30.48 -3.20
C VAL A 172 -31.04 30.66 -4.63
N GLU A 173 -31.71 30.07 -5.62
CA GLU A 173 -31.37 30.18 -7.05
C GLU A 173 -29.96 29.67 -7.42
N ALA A 174 -29.36 28.80 -6.60
CA ALA A 174 -28.15 28.06 -6.99
C ALA A 174 -28.54 27.01 -8.03
N GLU A 175 -27.92 27.04 -9.20
CA GLU A 175 -28.13 26.06 -10.25
C GLU A 175 -27.34 24.79 -9.91
N VAL A 176 -28.05 23.67 -9.80
CA VAL A 176 -27.49 22.33 -9.57
C VAL A 176 -27.70 21.53 -10.86
N ARG A 177 -26.62 20.99 -11.43
CA ARG A 177 -26.63 20.29 -12.71
C ARG A 177 -25.85 18.99 -12.65
N PHE A 178 -26.41 17.91 -13.17
CA PHE A 178 -25.64 16.71 -13.49
C PHE A 178 -24.81 16.90 -14.76
N VAL A 179 -23.51 16.67 -14.67
CA VAL A 179 -22.58 16.88 -15.78
C VAL A 179 -22.81 15.84 -16.90
N GLU A 180 -23.04 14.59 -16.53
CA GLU A 180 -23.09 13.46 -17.45
C GLU A 180 -24.40 13.38 -18.24
N ILE A 181 -25.53 13.62 -17.58
CA ILE A 181 -26.87 13.47 -18.15
C ILE A 181 -27.53 14.82 -18.51
N ASN A 182 -26.86 15.93 -18.23
CA ASN A 182 -27.31 17.29 -18.53
C ASN A 182 -28.70 17.65 -17.97
N VAL A 183 -29.07 17.06 -16.84
CA VAL A 183 -30.26 17.41 -16.06
C VAL A 183 -29.90 18.50 -15.07
N SER A 184 -30.73 19.54 -14.91
CA SER A 184 -30.45 20.66 -14.00
C SER A 184 -31.72 21.16 -13.30
N GLY A 185 -31.52 21.74 -12.13
CA GLY A 185 -32.55 22.35 -11.30
C GLY A 185 -31.96 23.52 -10.53
N LYS A 186 -32.81 24.30 -9.86
CA LYS A 186 -32.37 25.41 -9.02
C LYS A 186 -32.86 25.21 -7.60
N THR A 187 -32.10 25.72 -6.65
CA THR A 187 -32.48 25.68 -5.24
C THR A 187 -33.58 26.69 -4.92
N ASP A 188 -34.48 26.28 -4.03
CA ASP A 188 -35.56 27.13 -3.52
C ASP A 188 -35.10 28.13 -2.45
N VAL A 189 -36.04 28.86 -1.85
CA VAL A 189 -35.79 29.86 -0.79
C VAL A 189 -35.18 29.27 0.48
N SER A 190 -35.29 27.97 0.69
CA SER A 190 -34.68 27.23 1.80
C SER A 190 -33.36 26.57 1.40
N GLY A 191 -32.88 26.81 0.17
CA GLY A 191 -31.67 26.21 -0.38
C GLY A 191 -31.84 24.77 -0.82
N ASN A 192 -33.07 24.25 -0.91
CA ASN A 192 -33.37 22.85 -1.22
C ASN A 192 -33.48 22.60 -2.74
N PHE A 193 -33.04 21.43 -3.21
CA PHE A 193 -33.24 20.93 -4.56
C PHE A 193 -33.56 19.43 -4.54
N GLN A 194 -34.29 18.96 -5.56
CA GLN A 194 -34.66 17.56 -5.70
C GLN A 194 -34.58 17.10 -7.16
N PHE A 195 -34.11 15.88 -7.36
CA PHE A 195 -34.11 15.16 -8.63
C PHE A 195 -34.68 13.77 -8.46
N VAL A 196 -35.62 13.38 -9.31
CA VAL A 196 -36.31 12.09 -9.24
C VAL A 196 -35.96 11.24 -10.46
N GLY A 197 -35.75 9.95 -10.24
CA GLY A 197 -35.57 8.97 -11.31
C GLY A 197 -34.24 9.07 -12.05
N ILE A 198 -33.15 9.36 -11.34
CA ILE A 198 -31.81 9.38 -11.92
C ILE A 198 -31.25 7.96 -12.00
N ALA A 199 -30.65 7.60 -13.13
CA ALA A 199 -30.09 6.27 -13.35
C ALA A 199 -29.09 5.88 -12.24
N VAL A 200 -29.09 4.62 -11.82
CA VAL A 200 -28.16 4.09 -10.80
C VAL A 200 -26.70 4.25 -11.26
N GLY A 201 -25.83 4.64 -10.33
CA GLY A 201 -24.40 4.81 -10.57
C GLY A 201 -23.81 6.04 -9.90
N THR A 202 -22.51 6.29 -10.13
CA THR A 202 -21.83 7.50 -9.66
C THR A 202 -21.99 8.61 -10.68
N HIS A 203 -22.53 9.75 -10.25
CA HIS A 203 -22.72 10.94 -11.08
C HIS A 203 -22.03 12.16 -10.48
N THR A 204 -21.81 13.19 -11.29
CA THR A 204 -21.17 14.45 -10.88
C THR A 204 -22.18 15.59 -10.90
N LEU A 205 -22.45 16.17 -9.73
CA LEU A 205 -23.18 17.42 -9.60
C LEU A 205 -22.22 18.61 -9.77
N SER A 206 -22.61 19.59 -10.57
CA SER A 206 -22.00 20.91 -10.70
C SER A 206 -22.96 21.96 -10.17
N ILE A 207 -22.50 22.76 -9.21
CA ILE A 207 -23.30 23.77 -8.53
C ILE A 207 -22.73 25.15 -8.81
N THR A 208 -23.54 26.02 -9.40
CA THR A 208 -23.19 27.39 -9.78
C THR A 208 -24.14 28.39 -9.13
N HIS A 209 -23.63 29.52 -8.68
CA HIS A 209 -24.43 30.58 -8.09
C HIS A 209 -23.80 31.95 -8.42
N PRO A 210 -24.58 33.02 -8.70
CA PRO A 210 -24.03 34.31 -9.12
C PRO A 210 -23.00 34.92 -8.17
N THR A 211 -23.12 34.66 -6.86
CA THR A 211 -22.17 35.14 -5.83
C THR A 211 -20.80 34.45 -5.91
N TYR A 212 -20.73 33.21 -6.42
CA TYR A 212 -19.50 32.43 -6.49
C TYR A 212 -19.10 32.19 -7.94
N LYS A 213 -17.99 32.79 -8.36
CA LYS A 213 -17.52 32.75 -9.76
C LYS A 213 -17.09 31.37 -10.25
N THR A 214 -16.89 30.39 -9.35
CA THR A 214 -16.36 29.07 -9.70
C THR A 214 -17.38 27.99 -9.35
N PRO A 215 -17.73 27.09 -10.29
CA PRO A 215 -18.61 25.96 -10.02
C PRO A 215 -17.98 25.02 -8.99
N THR A 216 -18.78 24.55 -8.03
CA THR A 216 -18.39 23.46 -7.12
C THR A 216 -18.85 22.13 -7.72
N THR A 217 -17.99 21.11 -7.73
CA THR A 217 -18.35 19.77 -8.22
C THR A 217 -18.33 18.74 -7.10
N LEU A 218 -19.34 17.86 -7.06
CA LEU A 218 -19.49 16.80 -6.07
C LEU A 218 -19.88 15.49 -6.76
N LYS A 219 -19.21 14.39 -6.43
CA LYS A 219 -19.63 13.05 -6.87
C LYS A 219 -20.67 12.49 -5.90
N VAL A 220 -21.76 11.97 -6.46
CA VAL A 220 -22.87 11.37 -5.72
C VAL A 220 -23.12 9.96 -6.26
N GLU A 221 -23.32 9.00 -5.36
CA GLU A 221 -23.67 7.63 -5.71
C GLU A 221 -25.18 7.45 -5.56
N ILE A 222 -25.82 6.96 -6.62
CA ILE A 222 -27.27 6.77 -6.69
C ILE A 222 -27.55 5.27 -6.73
N THR A 223 -28.33 4.81 -5.76
CA THR A 223 -28.73 3.40 -5.61
C THR A 223 -30.20 3.23 -5.99
N ALA A 224 -30.55 2.07 -6.54
CA ALA A 224 -31.89 1.83 -7.09
C ALA A 224 -32.95 1.86 -5.99
N GLY A 225 -33.96 2.71 -6.15
CA GLY A 225 -35.07 2.87 -5.20
C GLY A 225 -34.73 3.64 -3.93
N ASP A 226 -33.51 4.16 -3.79
CA ASP A 226 -33.08 4.97 -2.64
C ASP A 226 -33.05 6.47 -2.99
N THR A 227 -33.22 7.31 -1.97
CA THR A 227 -33.04 8.76 -2.07
C THR A 227 -31.72 9.18 -1.43
N ALA A 228 -30.75 9.58 -2.24
CA ALA A 228 -29.46 10.07 -1.76
C ALA A 228 -29.59 11.51 -1.24
N GLN A 229 -29.17 11.74 0.01
CA GLN A 229 -29.20 13.06 0.63
C GLN A 229 -27.84 13.75 0.59
N VAL A 230 -27.78 14.99 0.10
CA VAL A 230 -26.52 15.76 0.01
C VAL A 230 -26.63 17.16 0.61
N LYS A 231 -25.61 17.57 1.36
CA LYS A 231 -25.45 18.95 1.85
C LYS A 231 -24.20 19.56 1.25
N ILE A 232 -24.38 20.71 0.60
CA ILE A 232 -23.36 21.37 -0.22
C ILE A 232 -23.14 22.76 0.34
N TYR A 233 -21.87 23.12 0.57
CA TYR A 233 -21.48 24.46 1.00
C TYR A 233 -20.68 25.14 -0.11
N LEU A 234 -21.17 26.26 -0.66
CA LEU A 234 -20.42 27.08 -1.61
C LEU A 234 -19.64 28.17 -0.88
N GLY A 235 -18.34 28.24 -1.15
CA GLY A 235 -17.47 29.32 -0.69
C GLY A 235 -16.68 29.90 -1.85
N ALA A 236 -15.97 31.00 -1.57
CA ALA A 236 -14.97 31.51 -2.50
C ALA A 236 -13.89 30.44 -2.70
N ALA A 237 -13.88 29.80 -3.86
CA ALA A 237 -12.76 28.97 -4.28
C ALA A 237 -11.56 29.91 -4.49
N VAL A 238 -10.68 30.00 -3.49
CA VAL A 238 -9.35 30.58 -3.71
C VAL A 238 -8.64 29.58 -4.61
N ARG A 239 -8.71 29.86 -5.92
CA ARG A 239 -7.88 29.19 -6.91
C ARG A 239 -6.46 29.70 -6.66
N LEU A 240 -5.77 29.09 -5.71
CA LEU A 240 -4.32 29.22 -5.62
C LEU A 240 -3.80 28.83 -7.00
N GLU A 241 -2.99 29.69 -7.61
CA GLU A 241 -2.23 29.29 -8.79
C GLU A 241 -1.57 27.97 -8.45
N THR A 242 -1.84 26.94 -9.25
CA THR A 242 -1.10 25.70 -9.16
C THR A 242 0.35 26.07 -9.39
N ILE A 243 1.15 26.13 -8.33
CA ILE A 243 2.60 26.08 -8.46
C ILE A 243 2.86 24.68 -8.98
N VAL A 244 2.93 24.56 -10.30
CA VAL A 244 3.38 23.34 -10.95
C VAL A 244 4.86 23.25 -10.61
N VAL A 245 5.17 22.46 -9.58
CA VAL A 245 6.54 22.03 -9.31
C VAL A 245 6.88 20.99 -10.38
N GLU A 246 7.31 21.47 -11.54
CA GLU A 246 7.91 20.65 -12.58
C GLU A 246 9.30 20.21 -12.11
N GLY A 247 9.33 19.09 -11.37
CA GLY A 247 10.56 18.34 -11.18
C GLY A 247 10.78 17.47 -12.41
N GLN A 248 11.88 17.70 -13.13
CA GLN A 248 12.31 16.78 -14.18
C GLN A 248 12.63 15.43 -13.52
N ARG A 249 11.69 14.48 -13.60
CA ARG A 249 11.97 13.09 -13.19
C ARG A 249 13.01 12.58 -14.16
N LEU A 250 14.26 12.40 -13.68
CA LEU A 250 15.28 11.67 -14.43
C LEU A 250 14.61 10.38 -14.92
N PRO A 251 14.53 10.14 -16.24
CA PRO A 251 13.70 9.06 -16.74
C PRO A 251 14.20 7.72 -16.17
N PRO A 252 13.28 6.80 -15.86
CA PRO A 252 13.65 5.50 -15.33
C PRO A 252 14.53 4.80 -16.36
N THR A 253 15.79 4.56 -16.00
CA THR A 253 16.69 3.72 -16.81
C THR A 253 16.45 2.26 -16.44
N VAL A 254 16.86 1.34 -17.31
CA VAL A 254 16.85 -0.11 -17.01
C VAL A 254 17.63 -0.44 -15.74
N SER A 255 18.53 0.46 -15.31
CA SER A 255 19.39 0.28 -14.14
C SER A 255 18.93 1.05 -12.89
N ARG A 256 18.07 2.07 -13.02
CA ARG A 256 17.58 2.89 -11.90
C ARG A 256 16.06 2.83 -11.82
N LYS A 257 15.55 2.29 -10.72
CA LYS A 257 14.11 2.26 -10.41
C LYS A 257 13.81 3.09 -9.17
N GLU A 258 12.73 3.85 -9.20
CA GLU A 258 12.25 4.65 -8.07
C GLU A 258 10.79 4.29 -7.81
N ILE A 259 10.50 3.85 -6.59
CA ILE A 259 9.20 3.31 -6.19
C ILE A 259 8.79 3.96 -4.88
N ARG A 260 7.51 4.28 -4.73
CA ARG A 260 7.02 4.89 -3.49
C ARG A 260 6.86 3.84 -2.41
N GLY A 261 7.16 4.19 -1.16
CA GLY A 261 6.93 3.30 -0.02
C GLY A 261 5.47 2.82 0.04
N SER A 262 4.53 3.74 -0.24
CA SER A 262 3.09 3.47 -0.26
C SER A 262 2.63 2.48 -1.34
N GLU A 263 3.42 2.25 -2.40
CA GLU A 263 3.17 1.22 -3.40
C GLU A 263 3.64 -0.15 -2.91
N LEU A 264 4.81 -0.20 -2.25
CA LEU A 264 5.42 -1.45 -1.78
C LEU A 264 4.66 -2.08 -0.60
N ILE A 265 4.13 -1.27 0.32
CA ILE A 265 3.35 -1.80 1.46
C ILE A 265 2.01 -2.43 1.08
N ARG A 266 1.54 -2.21 -0.16
CA ARG A 266 0.29 -2.78 -0.69
C ARG A 266 0.49 -4.13 -1.36
N ILE A 267 1.73 -4.60 -1.47
CA ILE A 267 2.06 -5.90 -2.07
C ILE A 267 1.56 -7.02 -1.14
N PRO A 268 0.62 -7.87 -1.60
CA PRO A 268 0.19 -9.03 -0.82
C PRO A 268 1.37 -9.96 -0.52
N GLY A 269 1.41 -10.53 0.69
CA GLY A 269 2.49 -11.43 1.13
C GLY A 269 3.78 -10.73 1.59
N ALA A 270 3.95 -9.43 1.34
CA ALA A 270 5.07 -8.66 1.87
C ALA A 270 4.89 -8.27 3.34
N GLY A 271 3.73 -8.52 3.97
CA GLY A 271 3.52 -8.23 5.40
C GLY A 271 3.63 -6.75 5.76
N ARG A 272 3.24 -5.85 4.85
CA ARG A 272 3.44 -4.39 4.95
C ARG A 272 4.91 -3.95 5.08
N ASP A 273 5.85 -4.83 4.70
CA ASP A 273 7.29 -4.54 4.68
C ASP A 273 7.71 -4.10 3.26
N ALA A 274 8.11 -2.83 3.13
CA ALA A 274 8.48 -2.25 1.86
C ALA A 274 9.77 -2.84 1.27
N LEU A 275 10.75 -3.20 2.11
CA LEU A 275 12.00 -3.81 1.62
C LEU A 275 11.74 -5.23 1.14
N LYS A 276 10.88 -5.99 1.84
CA LYS A 276 10.41 -7.30 1.35
C LYS A 276 9.63 -7.16 0.05
N GLY A 277 8.83 -6.11 -0.09
CA GLY A 277 8.12 -5.78 -1.33
C GLY A 277 9.05 -5.58 -2.54
N LEU A 278 10.32 -5.23 -2.34
CA LEU A 278 11.29 -5.10 -3.43
C LEU A 278 11.53 -6.43 -4.18
N THR A 279 11.28 -7.57 -3.53
CA THR A 279 11.43 -8.90 -4.15
C THR A 279 10.45 -9.16 -5.30
N THR A 280 9.39 -8.35 -5.44
CA THR A 280 8.48 -8.45 -6.60
C THR A 280 9.01 -7.75 -7.84
N LEU A 281 10.17 -7.08 -7.75
CA LEU A 281 10.74 -6.32 -8.83
C LEU A 281 11.71 -7.20 -9.63
N PRO A 282 11.73 -7.05 -10.97
CA PRO A 282 12.69 -7.80 -11.78
C PRO A 282 14.11 -7.44 -11.34
N SER A 283 15.00 -8.42 -11.40
CA SER A 283 16.41 -8.33 -10.96
C SER A 283 16.66 -8.33 -9.45
N ILE A 284 15.63 -8.41 -8.61
CA ILE A 284 15.78 -8.51 -7.15
C ILE A 284 15.25 -9.87 -6.70
N GLY A 285 16.05 -10.62 -5.95
CA GLY A 285 15.68 -11.92 -5.41
C GLY A 285 16.12 -12.09 -3.96
N ILE A 286 15.69 -13.19 -3.37
CA ILE A 286 16.13 -13.68 -2.06
C ILE A 286 16.67 -15.11 -2.25
N PRO A 287 17.63 -15.55 -1.43
CA PRO A 287 18.25 -16.86 -1.58
C PRO A 287 17.27 -17.99 -1.22
N ASN A 288 16.35 -17.73 -0.29
CA ASN A 288 15.23 -18.59 0.10
C ASN A 288 14.25 -17.79 0.98
N ASP A 289 13.13 -18.40 1.34
CA ASP A 289 12.06 -17.75 2.12
C ASP A 289 12.43 -17.47 3.59
N LEU A 290 13.46 -18.12 4.12
CA LEU A 290 13.89 -17.98 5.52
C LEU A 290 14.79 -16.76 5.72
N PHE A 291 15.63 -16.44 4.72
CA PHE A 291 16.54 -15.31 4.74
C PHE A 291 16.10 -14.27 3.71
N GLY A 292 15.44 -13.18 4.14
CA GLY A 292 14.97 -12.09 3.25
C GLY A 292 16.07 -11.12 2.79
N ILE A 293 17.30 -11.60 2.67
CA ILE A 293 18.44 -10.83 2.21
C ILE A 293 18.34 -10.60 0.70
N LEU A 294 18.43 -9.34 0.27
CA LEU A 294 18.22 -8.96 -1.13
C LEU A 294 19.47 -9.21 -1.98
N TYR A 295 19.29 -9.89 -3.10
CA TYR A 295 20.27 -10.07 -4.17
C TYR A 295 19.82 -9.26 -5.38
N ILE A 296 20.68 -8.36 -5.87
CA ILE A 296 20.36 -7.51 -7.02
C ILE A 296 21.27 -7.87 -8.18
N ARG A 297 20.72 -8.44 -9.26
CA ARG A 297 21.46 -8.92 -10.45
C ARG A 297 22.64 -9.85 -10.13
N GLY A 298 22.50 -10.69 -9.10
CA GLY A 298 23.55 -11.63 -8.69
C GLY A 298 24.60 -11.03 -7.74
N SER A 299 24.47 -9.77 -7.34
CA SER A 299 25.23 -9.17 -6.24
C SER A 299 25.04 -9.99 -4.96
N ALA A 300 26.14 -10.30 -4.28
CA ALA A 300 26.08 -10.90 -2.96
C ALA A 300 25.51 -9.88 -1.94
N PRO A 301 24.89 -10.33 -0.84
CA PRO A 301 24.32 -9.47 0.19
C PRO A 301 25.19 -8.32 0.68
N GLY A 302 26.49 -8.57 0.85
CA GLY A 302 27.45 -7.57 1.32
C GLY A 302 27.95 -6.59 0.25
N GLU A 303 27.53 -6.75 -1.00
CA GLU A 303 27.95 -5.91 -2.14
C GLU A 303 26.86 -4.90 -2.55
N THR A 304 25.74 -4.89 -1.83
CA THR A 304 24.68 -3.89 -1.98
C THR A 304 24.87 -2.80 -0.93
N LEU A 305 24.96 -1.53 -1.35
CA LEU A 305 24.94 -0.41 -0.40
C LEU A 305 23.51 -0.04 -0.04
N LEU A 306 23.21 0.01 1.25
CA LEU A 306 21.92 0.49 1.76
C LEU A 306 22.11 1.82 2.47
N TYR A 307 21.27 2.79 2.12
CA TYR A 307 21.20 4.09 2.78
C TYR A 307 19.77 4.37 3.24
N LEU A 308 19.61 4.97 4.43
CA LEU A 308 18.40 5.70 4.80
C LEU A 308 18.76 7.17 4.95
N ASP A 309 18.18 8.03 4.12
CA ASP A 309 18.45 9.48 4.12
C ASP A 309 19.94 9.80 4.06
N ARG A 310 20.72 9.08 3.24
CA ARG A 310 22.19 9.15 3.12
C ARG A 310 22.98 8.62 4.32
N THR A 311 22.32 8.16 5.37
CA THR A 311 22.98 7.44 6.47
C THR A 311 23.23 6.00 6.04
N PRO A 312 24.49 5.52 6.01
CA PRO A 312 24.81 4.16 5.59
C PRO A 312 24.29 3.15 6.61
N LEU A 313 23.65 2.10 6.11
CA LEU A 313 23.13 1.00 6.90
C LEU A 313 24.00 -0.23 6.67
N GLY A 314 24.47 -0.86 7.75
CA GLY A 314 25.21 -2.12 7.66
C GLY A 314 24.28 -3.27 7.31
N TYR A 315 23.26 -3.48 8.15
CA TYR A 315 22.31 -4.58 8.00
C TYR A 315 20.92 -4.21 8.54
N PRO A 316 19.99 -3.68 7.71
CA PRO A 316 18.70 -3.21 8.19
C PRO A 316 17.63 -4.31 8.21
N PHE A 317 17.96 -5.47 8.79
CA PHE A 317 17.02 -6.58 8.92
C PHE A 317 17.12 -7.28 10.28
N HIS A 318 16.00 -7.79 10.75
CA HIS A 318 15.91 -8.73 11.86
C HIS A 318 15.98 -10.18 11.34
N TYR A 319 16.55 -11.07 12.14
CA TYR A 319 16.56 -12.53 11.91
C TYR A 319 16.95 -12.94 10.50
N GLY A 320 18.11 -12.48 10.04
CA GLY A 320 18.62 -12.95 8.75
C GLY A 320 17.81 -12.45 7.54
N GLY A 321 16.97 -11.42 7.69
CA GLY A 321 16.20 -10.83 6.58
C GLY A 321 14.70 -11.04 6.69
N LEU A 322 14.20 -11.74 7.71
CA LEU A 322 12.78 -12.09 7.81
C LEU A 322 11.88 -10.85 7.91
N PHE A 323 12.35 -9.82 8.61
CA PHE A 323 11.71 -8.51 8.72
C PHE A 323 12.74 -7.41 8.45
N SER A 324 12.40 -6.41 7.67
CA SER A 324 13.22 -5.20 7.55
C SER A 324 13.06 -4.32 8.77
N THR A 325 14.11 -3.60 9.15
CA THR A 325 14.13 -2.71 10.32
C THR A 325 13.67 -1.30 9.97
N ILE A 326 13.22 -1.05 8.74
CA ILE A 326 12.77 0.27 8.29
C ILE A 326 11.25 0.31 8.33
N ASN A 327 10.70 1.17 9.19
CA ASN A 327 9.26 1.36 9.23
C ASN A 327 8.74 1.85 7.87
N SER A 328 7.88 1.04 7.26
CA SER A 328 7.48 1.26 5.87
C SER A 328 6.53 2.43 5.69
N ASP A 329 5.81 2.85 6.73
CA ASP A 329 4.98 4.06 6.72
C ASP A 329 5.83 5.35 6.73
N SER A 330 7.09 5.28 7.19
CA SER A 330 8.03 6.42 7.14
C SER A 330 8.63 6.67 5.75
N ILE A 331 8.58 5.67 4.85
CA ILE A 331 9.24 5.72 3.54
C ILE A 331 8.44 6.59 2.56
N GLU A 332 9.11 7.59 1.99
CA GLU A 332 8.58 8.35 0.85
C GLU A 332 8.84 7.58 -0.45
N ASN A 333 10.11 7.23 -0.70
CA ASN A 333 10.52 6.45 -1.87
C ASN A 333 11.78 5.63 -1.62
N ILE A 334 11.94 4.57 -2.40
CA ILE A 334 13.15 3.75 -2.49
C ILE A 334 13.69 3.86 -3.91
N ARG A 335 14.96 4.21 -4.03
CA ARG A 335 15.71 4.23 -5.30
C ARG A 335 16.66 3.06 -5.34
N ILE A 336 16.53 2.26 -6.38
CA ILE A 336 17.28 1.04 -6.58
C ILE A 336 18.15 1.25 -7.80
N TYR A 337 19.45 1.12 -7.61
CA TYR A 337 20.45 1.18 -8.65
C TYR A 337 21.01 -0.23 -8.83
N ALA A 338 20.50 -0.96 -9.81
CA ALA A 338 20.90 -2.33 -10.13
C ALA A 338 22.18 -2.40 -11.00
N GLY A 339 23.04 -1.38 -10.92
CA GLY A 339 24.25 -1.21 -11.73
C GLY A 339 24.25 0.11 -12.52
N GLY A 340 25.37 0.42 -13.19
CA GLY A 340 25.48 1.61 -14.06
C GLY A 340 25.12 2.95 -13.41
N TYR A 341 25.27 3.06 -12.08
CA TYR A 341 25.07 4.29 -11.33
C TYR A 341 26.32 5.18 -11.39
N GLY A 342 26.14 6.44 -11.00
CA GLY A 342 27.21 7.42 -11.08
C GLY A 342 28.30 7.22 -10.03
N ALA A 343 29.35 8.01 -10.16
CA ALA A 343 30.56 7.93 -9.34
C ALA A 343 30.32 8.32 -7.86
N GLU A 344 29.13 8.80 -7.49
CA GLU A 344 28.76 9.18 -6.13
C GLU A 344 28.68 8.00 -5.14
N PHE A 345 28.52 6.76 -5.62
CA PHE A 345 28.49 5.55 -4.81
C PHE A 345 29.79 4.73 -4.97
N GLY A 346 30.35 4.25 -3.86
CA GLY A 346 31.67 3.59 -3.81
C GLY A 346 31.65 2.13 -3.34
N LEU A 347 32.71 1.73 -2.63
CA LEU A 347 32.88 0.42 -2.00
C LEU A 347 32.83 -0.78 -2.97
N ASP A 348 33.19 -0.56 -4.24
CA ASP A 348 33.04 -1.56 -5.31
C ASP A 348 31.67 -2.26 -5.28
N SER A 349 30.66 -1.51 -4.84
CA SER A 349 29.31 -2.01 -4.76
C SER A 349 28.84 -2.45 -6.14
N GLN A 350 27.98 -3.46 -6.17
CA GLN A 350 27.35 -3.90 -7.40
C GLN A 350 25.95 -3.30 -7.55
N SER A 351 25.35 -2.88 -6.43
CA SER A 351 24.06 -2.22 -6.42
C SER A 351 23.89 -1.27 -5.22
N VAL A 352 22.90 -0.39 -5.32
CA VAL A 352 22.57 0.58 -4.26
C VAL A 352 21.07 0.64 -4.03
N ILE A 353 20.67 0.66 -2.76
CA ILE A 353 19.32 0.96 -2.30
C ILE A 353 19.40 2.27 -1.49
N ASP A 354 18.92 3.37 -2.08
CA ASP A 354 18.79 4.69 -1.43
C ASP A 354 17.33 4.87 -0.97
N ILE A 355 17.10 4.69 0.33
CA ILE A 355 15.80 4.85 0.97
C ILE A 355 15.67 6.30 1.43
N ARG A 356 14.58 6.94 1.05
CA ARG A 356 14.24 8.29 1.49
C ARG A 356 12.98 8.24 2.34
N SER A 357 13.10 8.68 3.57
CA SER A 357 11.94 8.84 4.44
C SER A 357 11.29 10.21 4.23
N ARG A 358 10.03 10.35 4.63
CA ARG A 358 9.26 11.59 4.51
C ARG A 358 9.97 12.77 5.20
N GLU A 359 9.90 13.94 4.59
CA GLU A 359 10.48 15.20 5.10
C GLU A 359 9.43 16.30 5.33
N HIS A 360 8.16 16.03 5.01
CA HIS A 360 7.07 16.99 5.17
C HIS A 360 5.74 16.27 5.42
N SER A 361 4.81 16.95 6.09
CA SER A 361 3.41 16.50 6.16
C SER A 361 2.46 17.64 5.81
N LYS A 362 1.39 17.31 5.07
CA LYS A 362 0.29 18.24 4.79
C LYS A 362 -0.62 18.39 6.00
N LYS A 363 -0.66 17.39 6.87
CA LYS A 363 -1.47 17.40 8.09
C LYS A 363 -0.61 17.89 9.25
N GLN A 364 -1.26 18.51 10.24
CA GLN A 364 -0.56 18.90 11.47
C GLN A 364 -0.02 17.66 12.20
N TRP A 365 -0.82 16.59 12.23
CA TRP A 365 -0.44 15.29 12.76
C TRP A 365 -1.02 14.20 11.85
N SER A 366 -0.26 13.12 11.68
CA SER A 366 -0.70 11.90 10.99
C SER A 366 0.02 10.71 11.59
N GLY A 367 -0.59 9.54 11.57
CA GLY A 367 0.05 8.35 12.10
C GLY A 367 -0.60 7.08 11.59
N ALA A 368 0.10 5.98 11.80
CA ALA A 368 -0.34 4.63 11.50
C ALA A 368 0.06 3.72 12.65
N THR A 369 -0.81 2.77 12.98
CA THR A 369 -0.54 1.75 13.99
C THR A 369 -0.87 0.39 13.41
N ASP A 370 0.00 -0.58 13.60
CA ASP A 370 -0.21 -1.98 13.30
C ASP A 370 -0.27 -2.72 14.63
N LEU A 371 -1.43 -3.29 14.96
CA LEU A 371 -1.62 -4.06 16.19
C LEU A 371 -1.80 -5.52 15.81
N ASN A 372 -0.83 -6.34 16.19
CA ASN A 372 -0.83 -7.77 15.95
C ASN A 372 -0.12 -8.50 17.11
N ILE A 373 -0.30 -9.82 17.18
CA ILE A 373 0.18 -10.65 18.30
C ILE A 373 1.70 -10.94 18.25
N ILE A 374 2.37 -10.58 17.15
CA ILE A 374 3.79 -10.87 16.93
C ILE A 374 4.63 -9.64 17.30
N SER A 375 4.36 -8.52 16.63
CA SER A 375 5.12 -7.29 16.69
C SER A 375 4.25 -6.06 16.36
N PRO A 376 3.57 -5.47 17.36
CA PRO A 376 2.90 -4.20 17.16
C PRO A 376 3.89 -3.11 16.74
N ALA A 377 3.43 -2.20 15.89
CA ALA A 377 4.21 -1.10 15.36
C ALA A 377 3.42 0.22 15.40
N GLY A 378 4.15 1.32 15.57
CA GLY A 378 3.60 2.66 15.47
C GLY A 378 4.46 3.55 14.59
N PHE A 379 3.81 4.45 13.87
CA PHE A 379 4.41 5.57 13.15
C PHE A 379 3.59 6.83 13.43
N LEU A 380 4.27 7.92 13.77
CA LEU A 380 3.69 9.22 13.99
C LEU A 380 4.53 10.27 13.26
N GLU A 381 3.89 11.16 12.52
CA GLU A 381 4.50 12.32 11.89
C GLU A 381 3.73 13.58 12.25
N ALA A 382 4.45 14.70 12.30
CA ALA A 382 3.91 16.01 12.61
C ALA A 382 4.57 17.09 11.77
N LYS A 383 3.77 18.08 11.38
CA LYS A 383 4.27 19.37 10.87
C LYS A 383 4.70 20.22 12.08
N ILE A 384 5.93 20.72 12.08
CA ILE A 384 6.51 21.54 13.15
C ILE A 384 6.60 23.00 12.70
N GLY A 385 5.66 23.83 13.15
CA GLY A 385 5.51 25.20 12.61
C GLY A 385 5.30 25.16 11.09
N ASP A 386 5.68 26.21 10.36
CA ASP A 386 5.51 26.24 8.90
C ASP A 386 6.67 25.63 8.11
N LYS A 387 7.79 25.33 8.78
CA LYS A 387 9.08 25.01 8.16
C LYS A 387 9.67 23.68 8.59
N GLY A 388 9.02 23.00 9.52
CA GLY A 388 9.57 21.80 10.15
C GLY A 388 8.68 20.58 9.98
N TYR A 389 9.29 19.43 10.18
CA TYR A 389 8.69 18.12 10.17
C TYR A 389 9.40 17.25 11.20
N ALA A 390 8.63 16.44 11.91
CA ALA A 390 9.18 15.42 12.80
C ALA A 390 8.42 14.11 12.60
N SER A 391 9.11 12.99 12.74
CA SER A 391 8.47 11.69 12.84
C SER A 391 9.19 10.75 13.79
N ALA A 392 8.42 9.85 14.38
CA ALA A 392 8.91 8.75 15.19
C ALA A 392 8.17 7.47 14.78
N ALA A 393 8.92 6.38 14.72
CA ALA A 393 8.38 5.03 14.58
C ALA A 393 9.09 4.08 15.53
N GLY A 394 8.38 3.02 15.88
CA GLY A 394 8.92 1.94 16.68
C GLY A 394 8.11 0.68 16.51
N ARG A 395 8.80 -0.45 16.66
CA ARG A 395 8.22 -1.79 16.58
C ARG A 395 8.96 -2.70 17.53
N PHE A 396 8.23 -3.56 18.21
CA PHE A 396 8.81 -4.48 19.20
C PHE A 396 7.98 -5.74 19.24
N THR A 397 8.63 -6.86 19.54
CA THR A 397 7.93 -8.12 19.72
C THR A 397 7.17 -8.21 21.03
N ILE A 398 5.97 -8.78 20.98
CA ILE A 398 5.14 -9.08 22.17
C ILE A 398 4.75 -10.55 22.27
N HIS A 399 5.16 -11.40 21.33
CA HIS A 399 4.70 -12.79 21.26
C HIS A 399 4.98 -13.56 22.56
N ASN A 400 6.07 -13.27 23.29
CA ASN A 400 6.35 -13.90 24.59
C ASN A 400 5.35 -13.53 25.69
N LEU A 401 4.67 -12.37 25.61
CA LEU A 401 3.60 -12.01 26.55
C LEU A 401 2.40 -12.96 26.43
N ILE A 402 2.16 -13.48 25.22
CA ILE A 402 1.02 -14.35 24.92
C ILE A 402 1.47 -15.81 24.99
N LEU A 403 2.50 -16.17 24.23
CA LEU A 403 2.99 -17.54 24.07
C LEU A 403 3.73 -18.05 25.30
N GLY A 404 4.39 -17.18 26.06
CA GLY A 404 5.04 -17.57 27.32
C GLY A 404 4.06 -18.03 28.41
N ALA A 405 2.75 -17.78 28.25
CA ALA A 405 1.72 -18.36 29.11
C ALA A 405 1.33 -19.80 28.74
N PHE A 406 1.70 -20.25 27.54
CA PHE A 406 1.36 -21.58 27.01
C PHE A 406 2.57 -22.50 26.83
N PHE A 407 3.77 -21.95 26.87
CA PHE A 407 4.99 -22.70 26.65
C PHE A 407 6.14 -22.23 27.54
N ASP A 408 6.97 -23.19 27.98
CA ASP A 408 8.08 -22.97 28.94
C ASP A 408 9.40 -22.51 28.28
N TRP A 409 9.39 -22.32 26.96
CA TRP A 409 10.51 -21.78 26.17
C TRP A 409 10.34 -20.29 25.84
N THR A 410 11.45 -19.54 25.89
CA THR A 410 11.54 -18.16 25.44
C THR A 410 11.75 -18.09 23.93
N LEU A 411 10.88 -17.37 23.22
CA LEU A 411 11.07 -17.14 21.79
C LEU A 411 11.99 -15.93 21.53
N PRO A 412 12.68 -15.88 20.37
CA PRO A 412 13.54 -14.77 20.01
C PRO A 412 12.78 -13.44 19.99
N THR A 413 13.31 -12.40 20.63
CA THR A 413 12.74 -11.04 20.65
C THR A 413 13.52 -10.06 19.80
N TRP A 414 12.84 -9.06 19.25
CA TRP A 414 13.47 -7.97 18.53
C TRP A 414 12.71 -6.66 18.69
N SER A 415 13.41 -5.56 18.45
CA SER A 415 12.83 -4.22 18.42
C SER A 415 13.61 -3.29 17.51
N ASP A 416 12.91 -2.35 16.89
CA ASP A 416 13.48 -1.28 16.08
C ASP A 416 12.80 0.07 16.36
N TYR A 417 13.54 1.15 16.09
CA TYR A 417 13.03 2.52 16.16
C TYR A 417 13.59 3.38 15.02
N GLN A 418 12.85 4.40 14.63
CA GLN A 418 13.29 5.42 13.67
C GLN A 418 12.79 6.79 14.12
N LEU A 419 13.67 7.78 14.06
CA LEU A 419 13.43 9.17 14.42
C LEU A 419 13.90 10.05 13.27
N LYS A 420 13.11 11.09 12.96
CA LYS A 420 13.51 12.10 11.98
C LYS A 420 13.02 13.47 12.41
N PHE A 421 13.86 14.47 12.16
CA PHE A 421 13.53 15.88 12.27
C PHE A 421 14.09 16.59 11.05
N ALA A 422 13.24 17.28 10.29
CA ALA A 422 13.64 18.08 9.15
C ALA A 422 13.18 19.53 9.36
N TYR A 423 14.04 20.49 9.02
CA TYR A 423 13.76 21.90 9.25
C TYR A 423 14.39 22.78 8.17
N GLU A 424 13.58 23.64 7.56
CA GLU A 424 14.03 24.70 6.68
C GLU A 424 14.60 25.87 7.50
N ILE A 425 15.91 25.87 7.73
CA ILE A 425 16.62 26.98 8.39
C ILE A 425 16.38 28.28 7.61
N SER A 426 16.45 28.21 6.28
CA SER A 426 16.09 29.28 5.36
C SER A 426 15.59 28.70 4.03
N ALA A 427 15.16 29.55 3.10
CA ALA A 427 14.80 29.12 1.74
C ALA A 427 15.95 28.44 0.98
N LYS A 428 17.19 28.55 1.47
CA LYS A 428 18.40 27.99 0.86
C LYS A 428 19.01 26.83 1.65
N HIS A 429 18.67 26.68 2.92
CA HIS A 429 19.32 25.72 3.83
C HIS A 429 18.28 24.84 4.51
N HIS A 430 18.40 23.54 4.28
CA HIS A 430 17.51 22.52 4.83
C HIS A 430 18.34 21.55 5.67
N LEU A 431 18.00 21.45 6.95
CA LEU A 431 18.63 20.55 7.91
C LEU A 431 17.76 19.32 8.10
N THR A 432 18.35 18.14 8.01
CA THR A 432 17.73 16.87 8.37
C THR A 432 18.57 16.19 9.44
N LEU A 433 17.92 15.76 10.52
CA LEU A 433 18.45 14.89 11.54
C LEU A 433 17.69 13.57 11.48
N ASN A 434 18.38 12.45 11.53
CA ASN A 434 17.76 11.14 11.58
C ASN A 434 18.51 10.22 12.54
N GLY A 435 17.76 9.31 13.15
CA GLY A 435 18.29 8.26 14.01
C GLY A 435 17.50 6.99 13.80
N LEU A 436 18.17 5.85 13.76
CA LEU A 436 17.51 4.55 13.73
C LEU A 436 18.34 3.52 14.47
N GLY A 437 17.65 2.53 15.02
CA GLY A 437 18.31 1.41 15.66
C GLY A 437 17.46 0.17 15.63
N ALA A 438 18.12 -0.98 15.67
CA ALA A 438 17.50 -2.28 15.71
C ALA A 438 18.33 -3.23 16.58
N THR A 439 17.66 -4.13 17.28
CA THR A 439 18.32 -5.18 18.08
C THR A 439 17.50 -6.46 17.99
N ASP A 440 18.19 -7.58 17.73
CA ASP A 440 17.64 -8.91 17.96
C ASP A 440 18.29 -9.48 19.20
N HIS A 441 17.51 -10.23 19.96
CA HIS A 441 17.95 -10.88 21.17
C HIS A 441 17.30 -12.24 21.29
N PHE A 442 18.15 -13.23 21.52
CA PHE A 442 17.76 -14.59 21.70
C PHE A 442 18.58 -15.22 22.82
N ASP A 443 17.87 -15.84 23.75
CA ASP A 443 18.47 -16.45 24.92
C ASP A 443 17.74 -17.74 25.26
N PHE A 444 18.42 -18.86 25.02
CA PHE A 444 17.97 -20.20 25.38
C PHE A 444 18.68 -20.75 26.62
N SER A 445 19.44 -19.93 27.34
CA SER A 445 20.13 -20.39 28.56
C SER A 445 19.17 -20.89 29.64
N GLU A 446 17.94 -20.37 29.70
CA GLU A 446 16.93 -20.76 30.70
C GLU A 446 16.12 -22.02 30.33
N ALA A 447 16.06 -22.41 29.05
CA ALA A 447 15.22 -23.51 28.58
C ALA A 447 15.81 -24.92 28.85
N VAL A 448 17.06 -25.00 29.32
CA VAL A 448 17.79 -26.25 29.58
C VAL A 448 18.09 -26.36 31.08
N ALA A 449 17.05 -26.33 31.92
CA ALA A 449 17.20 -26.47 33.37
C ALA A 449 17.41 -27.92 33.85
N GLU A 450 17.33 -28.94 32.97
CA GLU A 450 17.50 -30.36 33.34
C GLU A 450 18.47 -31.15 32.43
N GLY A 451 19.46 -30.48 31.81
CA GLY A 451 20.51 -31.12 30.98
C GLY A 451 21.81 -30.32 30.99
N PRO A 452 22.92 -30.80 30.39
CA PRO A 452 24.21 -30.09 30.44
C PRO A 452 24.03 -28.67 29.93
N ASP A 453 24.41 -27.68 30.76
CA ASP A 453 24.16 -26.22 30.72
C ASP A 453 24.34 -25.56 29.34
N SER A 454 23.59 -25.95 28.32
CA SER A 454 23.84 -25.52 26.94
C SER A 454 23.19 -24.17 26.72
N ALA A 455 23.93 -23.11 27.06
CA ALA A 455 23.52 -21.73 26.82
C ALA A 455 23.77 -21.36 25.36
N PHE A 456 22.68 -21.06 24.62
CA PHE A 456 22.76 -20.32 23.37
C PHE A 456 22.22 -18.92 23.59
N TYR A 457 23.10 -17.93 23.47
CA TYR A 457 22.77 -16.51 23.51
C TYR A 457 23.24 -15.86 22.21
N PHE A 458 22.36 -15.07 21.61
CA PHE A 458 22.64 -14.31 20.41
C PHE A 458 22.03 -12.92 20.57
N LYS A 459 22.84 -11.89 20.33
CA LYS A 459 22.40 -10.50 20.30
C LYS A 459 23.15 -9.74 19.22
N ASN A 460 22.44 -9.30 18.20
CA ASN A 460 22.98 -8.44 17.16
C ASN A 460 22.14 -7.18 17.03
N GLY A 461 22.68 -6.19 16.34
CA GLY A 461 21.94 -4.99 16.06
C GLY A 461 22.78 -3.94 15.40
N PHE A 462 22.14 -2.81 15.15
CA PHE A 462 22.82 -1.62 14.70
C PHE A 462 22.13 -0.36 15.24
N GLU A 463 22.90 0.71 15.34
CA GLU A 463 22.45 2.07 15.56
C GLU A 463 23.03 2.93 14.45
N ALA A 464 22.27 3.90 13.94
CA ALA A 464 22.78 4.86 12.99
C ALA A 464 22.13 6.22 13.18
N GLU A 465 22.93 7.26 13.13
CA GLU A 465 22.51 8.64 13.29
C GLU A 465 23.12 9.52 12.20
N GLY A 466 22.37 10.52 11.74
CA GLY A 466 22.78 11.40 10.66
C GLY A 466 22.41 12.84 10.91
N ILE A 467 23.33 13.73 10.54
CA ILE A 467 23.13 15.17 10.43
C ILE A 467 23.41 15.55 8.98
N HIS A 468 22.40 16.08 8.30
CA HIS A 468 22.46 16.38 6.88
C HIS A 468 22.09 17.84 6.64
N LEU A 469 22.95 18.58 5.94
CA LEU A 469 22.71 19.96 5.55
C LEU A 469 22.69 20.06 4.03
N ARG A 470 21.51 20.27 3.48
CA ARG A 470 21.32 20.56 2.05
C ARG A 470 21.29 22.08 1.85
N SER A 471 22.21 22.58 1.03
CA SER A 471 22.39 24.01 0.77
C SER A 471 22.26 24.34 -0.71
N ILE A 472 21.45 25.34 -1.04
CA ILE A 472 21.30 25.90 -2.39
C ILE A 472 21.90 27.30 -2.37
N PHE A 473 23.18 27.41 -2.74
CA PHE A 473 23.89 28.70 -2.70
C PHE A 473 23.38 29.63 -3.82
N THR A 474 23.24 29.08 -5.02
CA THR A 474 22.68 29.74 -6.22
C THR A 474 21.75 28.77 -6.97
N ASP A 475 21.10 29.25 -8.03
CA ASP A 475 20.33 28.44 -8.98
C ASP A 475 21.17 27.35 -9.68
N LYS A 476 22.49 27.55 -9.72
CA LYS A 476 23.45 26.64 -10.35
C LYS A 476 24.27 25.81 -9.37
N LEU A 477 24.43 26.25 -8.13
CA LEU A 477 25.31 25.64 -7.14
C LEU A 477 24.53 25.17 -5.92
N SER A 478 24.60 23.87 -5.65
CA SER A 478 24.05 23.24 -4.46
C SER A 478 25.05 22.26 -3.85
N SER A 479 24.92 22.03 -2.55
CA SER A 479 25.70 21.02 -1.84
C SER A 479 24.87 20.25 -0.82
N HIS A 480 25.36 19.06 -0.47
CA HIS A 480 24.74 18.18 0.51
C HIS A 480 25.80 17.58 1.44
N LEU A 481 25.99 18.24 2.58
CA LEU A 481 26.91 17.83 3.62
C LEU A 481 26.22 16.83 4.54
N SER A 482 26.94 15.80 4.96
CA SER A 482 26.42 14.75 5.84
C SER A 482 27.50 14.31 6.82
N LEU A 483 27.18 14.32 8.10
CA LEU A 483 27.97 13.71 9.15
C LEU A 483 27.12 12.59 9.76
N THR A 484 27.62 11.36 9.73
CA THR A 484 26.87 10.20 10.20
C THR A 484 27.70 9.34 11.15
N ARG A 485 27.04 8.71 12.10
CA ARG A 485 27.57 7.62 12.92
C ARG A 485 26.75 6.38 12.59
N SER A 486 27.40 5.24 12.43
CA SER A 486 26.74 3.94 12.42
C SER A 486 27.53 3.01 13.34
N HIS A 487 26.85 2.10 14.01
CA HIS A 487 27.44 1.18 14.96
C HIS A 487 26.75 -0.16 14.78
N ASN A 488 27.50 -1.17 14.33
CA ASN A 488 26.98 -2.52 14.24
C ASN A 488 27.67 -3.38 15.31
N PHE A 489 26.89 -4.23 15.96
CA PHE A 489 27.39 -5.14 16.98
C PHE A 489 26.81 -6.54 16.81
N LEU A 490 27.58 -7.54 17.25
CA LEU A 490 27.20 -8.94 17.25
C LEU A 490 27.84 -9.62 18.45
N ASN A 491 27.01 -10.23 19.29
CA ASN A 491 27.41 -11.04 20.43
C ASN A 491 26.79 -12.42 20.27
N ILE A 492 27.62 -13.45 20.22
CA ILE A 492 27.21 -14.85 20.18
C ILE A 492 27.89 -15.55 21.33
N HIS A 493 27.13 -16.28 22.12
CA HIS A 493 27.66 -17.18 23.12
C HIS A 493 26.98 -18.53 22.94
N PHE A 494 27.77 -19.56 22.69
CA PHE A 494 27.31 -20.92 22.57
C PHE A 494 28.20 -21.81 23.41
N GLY A 495 27.64 -22.46 24.43
CA GLY A 495 28.44 -23.37 25.22
C GLY A 495 27.77 -23.91 26.46
N SER A 496 28.41 -24.92 27.03
CA SER A 496 28.08 -25.41 28.37
C SER A 496 29.31 -25.33 29.26
N THR A 497 29.19 -24.62 30.37
CA THR A 497 30.24 -24.54 31.37
C THR A 497 29.95 -25.55 32.46
N SER A 498 30.61 -26.72 32.45
CA SER A 498 30.62 -27.55 33.65
C SER A 498 31.58 -26.91 34.65
N ARG A 499 31.05 -26.25 35.67
CA ARG A 499 31.83 -25.91 36.85
C ARG A 499 32.03 -27.23 37.60
N GLN A 500 33.20 -27.86 37.50
CA GLN A 500 33.52 -29.02 38.32
C GLN A 500 33.73 -28.53 39.77
N ASP A 501 32.63 -28.47 40.51
CA ASP A 501 32.58 -28.11 41.92
C ASP A 501 33.15 -29.28 42.73
N ASP A 502 34.49 -29.40 42.79
CA ASP A 502 35.15 -30.27 43.77
C ASP A 502 36.63 -29.95 44.07
N GLN A 503 37.25 -28.88 43.54
CA GLN A 503 38.56 -28.41 44.07
C GLN A 503 38.69 -26.87 44.11
N PRO A 504 38.93 -26.26 45.29
CA PRO A 504 38.85 -24.82 45.49
C PRO A 504 40.13 -24.03 45.17
N GLU A 505 41.09 -24.55 44.40
CA GLU A 505 42.43 -23.93 44.30
C GLU A 505 42.92 -23.51 42.91
N ASN A 506 42.09 -23.61 41.86
CA ASN A 506 42.47 -23.07 40.54
C ASN A 506 41.51 -21.97 40.09
N GLU A 507 41.96 -20.71 40.21
CA GLU A 507 41.47 -19.64 39.33
C GLU A 507 41.84 -20.00 37.88
N GLY A 508 40.85 -20.40 37.07
CA GLY A 508 40.97 -20.26 35.61
C GLY A 508 40.88 -21.50 34.71
N ALA A 509 39.97 -22.44 34.94
CA ALA A 509 39.56 -23.37 33.88
C ALA A 509 38.03 -23.46 33.77
N LEU A 510 37.47 -22.82 32.74
CA LEU A 510 36.17 -23.20 32.22
C LEU A 510 36.37 -24.55 31.51
N GLU A 511 35.89 -25.64 32.09
CA GLU A 511 35.84 -26.94 31.41
C GLU A 511 34.50 -27.04 30.67
N GLY A 512 34.56 -27.18 29.35
CA GLY A 512 33.36 -27.33 28.52
C GLY A 512 33.45 -26.63 27.17
N PHE A 513 32.57 -27.04 26.26
CA PHE A 513 32.48 -26.48 24.92
C PHE A 513 32.01 -25.03 25.03
N LEU A 514 32.75 -24.10 24.45
CA LEU A 514 32.48 -22.66 24.49
C LEU A 514 32.84 -22.00 23.16
N TYR A 515 31.97 -21.14 22.66
CA TYR A 515 32.18 -20.25 21.53
C TYR A 515 31.56 -18.89 21.89
N ASP A 516 32.39 -17.94 22.29
CA ASP A 516 32.01 -16.54 22.55
C ASP A 516 32.60 -15.65 21.46
N ILE A 517 31.75 -14.93 20.74
CA ILE A 517 32.13 -14.01 19.66
C ILE A 517 31.50 -12.66 19.97
N LYS A 518 32.32 -11.62 20.08
CA LYS A 518 31.89 -10.24 20.21
C LYS A 518 32.51 -9.44 19.08
N VAL A 519 31.69 -8.75 18.31
CA VAL A 519 32.11 -7.86 17.23
C VAL A 519 31.48 -6.51 17.47
N ASN A 520 32.30 -5.47 17.38
CA ASN A 520 31.88 -4.09 17.58
C ASN A 520 32.51 -3.21 16.49
N THR A 521 31.66 -2.58 15.66
CA THR A 521 32.10 -1.86 14.46
C THR A 521 31.42 -0.47 14.36
N PRO A 522 31.80 0.49 15.21
CA PRO A 522 31.42 1.88 15.03
C PRO A 522 32.09 2.46 13.77
N MET A 523 31.39 3.30 13.03
CA MET A 523 31.85 4.00 11.85
C MET A 523 31.33 5.43 11.87
N TYR A 524 32.24 6.39 11.71
CA TYR A 524 31.96 7.81 11.59
C TYR A 524 32.26 8.22 10.16
N THR A 525 31.32 8.88 9.50
CA THR A 525 31.45 9.27 8.09
C THR A 525 31.16 10.75 7.91
N LEU A 526 32.06 11.44 7.21
CA LEU A 526 31.85 12.78 6.67
C LEU A 526 31.72 12.67 5.15
N ARG A 527 30.60 13.12 4.59
CA ARG A 527 30.33 13.08 3.15
C ARG A 527 29.87 14.45 2.66
N GLU A 528 30.41 14.88 1.53
CA GLU A 528 29.96 16.07 0.81
C GLU A 528 29.74 15.72 -0.65
N ASP A 529 28.56 16.06 -1.18
CA ASP A 529 28.30 16.02 -2.61
C ASP A 529 27.95 17.44 -3.08
N VAL A 530 28.61 17.92 -4.13
CA VAL A 530 28.35 19.23 -4.74
C VAL A 530 27.76 19.01 -6.12
N SER A 531 26.80 19.83 -6.51
CA SER A 531 26.25 19.89 -7.86
C SER A 531 26.37 21.31 -8.39
N TYR A 532 27.07 21.45 -9.51
CA TYR A 532 27.32 22.73 -10.18
C TYR A 532 26.92 22.68 -11.66
N LYS A 533 25.89 23.45 -12.05
CA LYS A 533 25.42 23.58 -13.43
C LYS A 533 26.25 24.62 -14.18
N LEU A 534 27.14 24.18 -15.07
CA LEU A 534 27.94 25.08 -15.92
C LEU A 534 27.06 25.70 -17.01
N THR A 535 26.24 24.87 -17.64
CA THR A 535 25.26 25.26 -18.65
C THR A 535 23.93 24.54 -18.36
N PRO A 536 22.82 24.86 -19.06
CA PRO A 536 21.58 24.10 -18.93
C PRO A 536 21.69 22.61 -19.29
N THR A 537 22.74 22.22 -20.03
CA THR A 537 22.96 20.84 -20.50
C THR A 537 24.20 20.18 -19.88
N LEU A 538 25.03 20.91 -19.13
CA LEU A 538 26.28 20.39 -18.54
C LEU A 538 26.35 20.68 -17.04
N GLN A 539 26.46 19.62 -16.25
CA GLN A 539 26.56 19.66 -14.79
C GLN A 539 27.82 18.92 -14.33
N LEU A 540 28.54 19.50 -13.37
CA LEU A 540 29.62 18.85 -12.64
C LEU A 540 29.14 18.44 -11.25
N GLU A 541 29.53 17.24 -10.84
CA GLU A 541 29.14 16.58 -9.61
C GLU A 541 30.40 16.05 -8.90
N PRO A 542 31.21 16.91 -8.24
CA PRO A 542 32.29 16.45 -7.38
C PRO A 542 31.79 16.11 -5.97
N GLY A 543 32.48 15.20 -5.30
CA GLY A 543 32.20 14.90 -3.90
C GLY A 543 33.30 14.08 -3.24
N PHE A 544 33.18 13.92 -1.92
CA PHE A 544 34.10 13.12 -1.12
C PHE A 544 33.37 12.40 0.01
N LEU A 545 34.00 11.33 0.50
CA LEU A 545 33.58 10.60 1.70
C LEU A 545 34.83 10.22 2.51
N LEU A 546 34.87 10.63 3.77
CA LEU A 546 35.89 10.23 4.74
C LEU A 546 35.22 9.38 5.81
N ALA A 547 35.74 8.18 6.06
CA ALA A 547 35.23 7.30 7.11
C ALA A 547 36.34 6.85 8.08
N LEU A 548 35.98 6.77 9.36
CA LEU A 548 36.80 6.27 10.45
C LEU A 548 36.01 5.19 11.20
N SER A 549 36.58 4.00 11.36
CA SER A 549 35.92 2.89 12.08
C SER A 549 36.92 2.18 13.00
N PRO A 550 36.97 2.51 14.31
CA PRO A 550 37.72 1.73 15.30
C PRO A 550 36.93 0.43 15.57
N ALA A 551 37.27 -0.62 14.82
CA ALA A 551 36.59 -1.89 14.88
C ALA A 551 37.36 -2.85 15.79
N GLU A 552 36.62 -3.52 16.66
CA GLU A 552 37.16 -4.53 17.56
C GLU A 552 36.35 -5.83 17.47
N SER A 553 37.02 -6.96 17.62
CA SER A 553 36.34 -8.24 17.85
C SER A 553 37.13 -9.13 18.78
N LEU A 554 36.41 -9.86 19.63
CA LEU A 554 36.93 -10.86 20.54
C LEU A 554 36.28 -12.19 20.18
N THR A 555 37.08 -13.21 19.93
CA THR A 555 36.61 -14.59 19.77
C THR A 555 37.30 -15.47 20.80
N HIS A 556 36.53 -16.05 21.71
CA HIS A 556 37.00 -17.02 22.68
C HIS A 556 36.35 -18.37 22.38
N THR A 557 37.18 -19.36 22.08
CA THR A 557 36.73 -20.72 21.80
C THR A 557 37.37 -21.70 22.77
N SER A 558 36.57 -22.63 23.30
CA SER A 558 37.02 -23.81 24.00
C SER A 558 36.39 -25.02 23.34
N SER A 559 37.23 -25.92 22.84
CA SER A 559 36.80 -27.15 22.18
C SER A 559 37.60 -28.33 22.70
N PRO A 560 37.03 -29.55 22.70
CA PRO A 560 37.79 -30.71 23.08
C PRO A 560 38.90 -30.91 22.04
N GLY A 561 40.11 -31.23 22.51
CA GLY A 561 41.22 -31.65 21.67
C GLY A 561 40.91 -32.98 20.98
N LYS A 562 41.93 -33.65 20.44
CA LYS A 562 41.73 -34.94 19.76
C LYS A 562 41.05 -35.93 20.71
N ILE A 563 39.80 -36.29 20.40
CA ILE A 563 39.04 -37.28 21.17
C ILE A 563 39.56 -38.66 20.76
N ASP A 564 40.19 -39.36 21.70
CA ASP A 564 40.53 -40.77 21.54
C ASP A 564 39.39 -41.61 22.11
N PHE A 565 38.56 -42.16 21.24
CA PHE A 565 37.39 -42.95 21.64
C PHE A 565 37.75 -44.31 22.26
N GLU A 566 39.03 -44.71 22.22
CA GLU A 566 39.53 -45.94 22.85
C GLU A 566 40.18 -45.68 24.22
N SER A 567 40.32 -44.41 24.62
CA SER A 567 40.92 -44.00 25.90
C SER A 567 39.84 -43.73 26.96
N GLU A 568 40.10 -44.12 28.21
CA GLU A 568 39.28 -43.70 29.37
C GLU A 568 39.68 -42.31 29.91
N GLU A 569 40.70 -41.66 29.32
CA GLU A 569 41.14 -40.33 29.73
C GLU A 569 40.16 -39.24 29.27
N ALA A 570 39.89 -38.27 30.15
CA ALA A 570 39.06 -37.12 29.83
C ALA A 570 39.65 -36.32 28.65
N PRO A 571 38.82 -35.77 27.75
CA PRO A 571 39.30 -34.99 26.61
C PRO A 571 40.06 -33.75 27.10
N VAL A 572 41.26 -33.53 26.55
CA VAL A 572 42.05 -32.32 26.84
C VAL A 572 41.42 -31.13 26.10
N TRP A 573 40.85 -30.18 26.83
CA TRP A 573 40.25 -28.97 26.26
C TRP A 573 41.33 -28.02 25.72
N THR A 574 41.14 -27.52 24.50
CA THR A 574 41.98 -26.48 23.90
C THR A 574 41.22 -25.16 23.91
N GLN A 575 41.84 -24.12 24.46
CA GLN A 575 41.31 -22.76 24.44
C GLN A 575 42.07 -21.91 23.43
N LYS A 576 41.34 -21.09 22.68
CA LYS A 576 41.89 -20.11 21.74
C LYS A 576 41.17 -18.78 21.94
N LEU A 577 41.97 -17.74 22.17
CA LEU A 577 41.54 -16.35 22.24
C LEU A 577 42.11 -15.61 21.03
N ASP A 578 41.24 -15.14 20.15
CA ASP A 578 41.59 -14.29 19.01
C ASP A 578 41.02 -12.89 19.25
N GLU A 579 41.90 -11.90 19.30
CA GLU A 579 41.54 -10.48 19.40
C GLU A 579 41.87 -9.77 18.09
N PHE A 580 40.95 -8.94 17.62
CA PHE A 580 41.15 -8.02 16.52
C PHE A 580 40.84 -6.62 17.03
N ASP A 581 41.78 -5.70 16.86
CA ASP A 581 41.60 -4.28 17.10
C ASP A 581 42.26 -3.53 15.94
N TYR A 582 41.46 -2.87 15.13
CA TYR A 582 41.94 -2.10 13.99
C TYR A 582 41.09 -0.88 13.72
N THR A 583 41.75 0.27 13.57
CA THR A 583 41.10 1.49 13.12
C THR A 583 41.14 1.60 11.60
N PHE A 584 40.04 1.25 10.95
CA PHE A 584 39.83 1.47 9.54
C PHE A 584 39.71 2.96 9.22
N ARG A 585 40.41 3.41 8.20
CA ARG A 585 40.37 4.76 7.65
C ARG A 585 40.14 4.66 6.16
N ARG A 586 39.07 5.29 5.71
CA ARG A 586 38.68 5.31 4.30
C ARG A 586 38.61 6.75 3.83
N ALA A 587 39.21 7.02 2.68
CA ALA A 587 39.14 8.30 2.01
C ALA A 587 38.72 8.07 0.57
N GLU A 588 37.63 8.70 0.18
CA GLU A 588 37.01 8.53 -1.13
C GLU A 588 36.77 9.91 -1.75
N GLY A 589 36.99 10.02 -3.05
CA GLY A 589 36.75 11.23 -3.81
C GLY A 589 36.25 10.90 -5.20
N TYR A 590 35.35 11.70 -5.73
CA TYR A 590 34.86 11.50 -7.09
C TYR A 590 34.64 12.82 -7.82
N LEU A 591 34.72 12.75 -9.14
CA LEU A 591 34.32 13.81 -10.05
C LEU A 591 33.50 13.19 -11.17
N GLN A 592 32.30 13.70 -11.38
CA GLN A 592 31.42 13.28 -12.46
C GLN A 592 30.96 14.51 -13.26
N ALA A 593 30.88 14.34 -14.58
CA ALA A 593 30.27 15.29 -15.49
C ALA A 593 29.04 14.63 -16.13
N ARG A 594 27.89 15.29 -16.01
CA ARG A 594 26.65 14.91 -16.67
C ARG A 594 26.36 15.88 -17.80
N TYR A 595 26.20 15.34 -19.00
CA TYR A 595 25.92 16.09 -20.21
C TYR A 595 24.63 15.57 -20.86
N ASP A 596 23.67 16.46 -21.01
CA ASP A 596 22.34 16.21 -21.57
C ASP A 596 22.23 16.95 -22.92
N PRO A 597 22.87 16.47 -24.00
CA PRO A 597 22.89 17.16 -25.29
C PRO A 597 21.51 17.30 -25.92
N LEU A 598 20.61 16.36 -25.60
CA LEU A 598 19.25 16.25 -26.14
C LEU A 598 18.32 15.85 -25.00
N SER A 599 17.03 16.19 -25.10
CA SER A 599 16.04 15.89 -24.06
C SER A 599 15.85 14.40 -23.75
N PHE A 600 16.22 13.53 -24.69
CA PHE A 600 16.09 12.06 -24.57
C PHE A 600 17.42 11.34 -24.29
N LEU A 601 18.54 12.06 -24.25
CA LEU A 601 19.88 11.50 -24.11
C LEU A 601 20.62 12.17 -22.95
N SER A 602 21.00 11.36 -21.96
CA SER A 602 21.87 11.78 -20.87
C SER A 602 23.14 10.94 -20.86
N ILE A 603 24.29 11.60 -20.73
CA ILE A 603 25.61 11.00 -20.67
C ILE A 603 26.24 11.39 -19.35
N ALA A 604 26.68 10.42 -18.55
CA ALA A 604 27.48 10.69 -17.35
C ALA A 604 28.84 10.01 -17.46
N LEU A 605 29.91 10.77 -17.31
CA LEU A 605 31.29 10.29 -17.24
C LEU A 605 31.89 10.75 -15.94
N GLY A 606 32.53 9.85 -15.21
CA GLY A 606 33.15 10.18 -13.94
C GLY A 606 34.32 9.28 -13.61
N THR A 607 35.04 9.66 -12.56
CA THR A 607 36.08 8.84 -11.96
C THR A 607 35.94 8.92 -10.45
N ARG A 608 36.17 7.78 -9.80
CA ARG A 608 36.22 7.66 -8.35
C ARG A 608 37.59 7.19 -7.92
N PHE A 609 38.03 7.69 -6.77
CA PHE A 609 39.26 7.32 -6.08
C PHE A 609 38.88 6.83 -4.70
N ASP A 610 39.24 5.60 -4.37
CA ASP A 610 38.98 5.01 -3.05
C ASP A 610 40.30 4.55 -2.43
N TYR A 611 40.59 5.02 -1.22
CA TYR A 611 41.75 4.59 -0.43
C TYR A 611 41.26 3.95 0.88
N LEU A 612 41.78 2.76 1.18
CA LEU A 612 41.52 2.05 2.43
C LEU A 612 42.84 1.67 3.09
N ASN A 613 43.03 2.09 4.34
CA ASN A 613 44.29 1.84 5.06
C ASN A 613 44.57 0.36 5.37
N LEU A 614 43.55 -0.50 5.39
CA LEU A 614 43.73 -1.94 5.65
C LEU A 614 44.58 -2.60 4.56
N THR A 615 44.32 -2.26 3.30
CA THR A 615 45.04 -2.81 2.14
C THR A 615 46.19 -1.93 1.70
N ASP A 616 46.20 -0.66 2.11
CA ASP A 616 47.10 0.39 1.62
C ASP A 616 47.04 0.55 0.09
N GLU A 617 45.86 0.28 -0.48
CA GLU A 617 45.62 0.35 -1.92
C GLU A 617 44.78 1.58 -2.27
N LEU A 618 45.19 2.27 -3.35
CA LEU A 618 44.39 3.29 -4.02
C LEU A 618 43.72 2.67 -5.24
N SER A 619 42.39 2.58 -5.20
CA SER A 619 41.57 2.14 -6.32
C SER A 619 41.13 3.33 -7.16
N ILE A 620 41.32 3.25 -8.49
CA ILE A 620 40.85 4.24 -9.46
C ILE A 620 39.78 3.58 -10.32
N GLN A 621 38.56 4.12 -10.24
CA GLN A 621 37.37 3.51 -10.82
C GLN A 621 36.72 4.49 -11.82
N PRO A 622 37.06 4.41 -13.12
CA PRO A 622 36.33 5.15 -14.14
C PRO A 622 34.88 4.64 -14.21
N ARG A 623 33.94 5.57 -14.43
CA ARG A 623 32.51 5.31 -14.52
C ARG A 623 31.94 6.01 -15.76
N GLY A 624 31.03 5.31 -16.43
CA GLY A 624 30.35 5.83 -17.61
C GLY A 624 28.93 5.27 -17.67
N SER A 625 27.96 6.13 -17.91
CA SER A 625 26.57 5.71 -18.15
C SER A 625 25.97 6.50 -19.30
N LEU A 626 25.13 5.81 -20.08
CA LEU A 626 24.33 6.38 -21.15
C LEU A 626 22.88 6.03 -20.86
N SER A 627 22.03 7.05 -20.84
CA SER A 627 20.60 6.91 -20.60
C SER A 627 19.83 7.42 -21.81
N PHE A 628 18.99 6.55 -22.37
CA PHE A 628 18.04 6.85 -23.44
C PHE A 628 16.64 6.70 -22.90
N THR A 629 15.75 7.63 -23.23
CA THR A 629 14.48 7.79 -22.51
C THR A 629 13.33 7.98 -23.47
#